data_AF-A0A2U0E2D3-F1
#
_entry.id   AF-A0A2U0E2D3-F1
#
_cell.length_a   1.000
_cell.length_b   1.000
_cell.length_c   1.000
_cell.angle_alpha   90.00
_cell.angle_beta   90.00
_cell.angle_gamma   90.00
#
_symmetry.space_group_name_H-M   'P 1'
#
loop_
_entity.id
_entity.type
_entity.pdbx_description
1 polymer ?
#
loop_
_entity_poly.entity_id
_entity_poly.type
_entity_poly.pdbx_seq_one_letter_code
_entity_poly.pdbx_strand_id
1 'polypeptide(L)'
;MKIPFLLLLLSSCIVFGQNKTENTTIHHSADKYIKPVNNLNTEAALELANRMMKAASTKNKSVSVAVLDASGTTILLLRGNGVGPHNTEASRRKAYTALSTKTPTLLLLRNAEQNPDTKNLNTLPELLLLSGGVPIWYKGEIIGSVGVSGGGSPENDDWIARSASIPETGITTSK
;
A
#
# COMPACT_ATOMS: atom_id res chain seq x y z
N MET A 1 11.53 -34.37 67.69
CA MET A 1 10.49 -35.20 67.05
C MET A 1 10.44 -34.81 65.58
N LYS A 2 11.09 -35.46 64.59
CA LYS A 2 11.04 -36.87 64.12
C LYS A 2 9.57 -37.26 63.87
N ILE A 3 9.02 -37.48 62.66
CA ILE A 3 9.44 -38.23 61.45
C ILE A 3 8.62 -37.76 60.22
N PRO A 4 9.17 -37.72 58.99
CA PRO A 4 8.39 -37.49 57.75
C PRO A 4 7.87 -38.82 57.15
N PHE A 5 6.68 -38.76 56.55
CA PHE A 5 6.02 -39.91 55.92
C PHE A 5 6.60 -40.14 54.51
N LEU A 6 7.30 -41.26 54.38
CA LEU A 6 7.80 -41.86 53.14
C LEU A 6 6.68 -42.70 52.53
N LEU A 7 6.15 -42.31 51.37
CA LEU A 7 5.35 -43.21 50.54
C LEU A 7 6.01 -43.35 49.17
N LEU A 8 6.67 -44.49 49.01
CA LEU A 8 7.31 -44.99 47.81
C LEU A 8 6.21 -45.63 46.94
N LEU A 9 5.89 -45.05 45.79
CA LEU A 9 5.14 -45.74 44.73
C LEU A 9 5.92 -45.61 43.43
N LEU A 10 6.57 -46.72 43.08
CA LEU A 10 7.08 -47.01 41.75
C LEU A 10 5.92 -46.91 40.74
N SER A 11 6.09 -46.09 39.71
CA SER A 11 5.36 -46.30 38.46
C SER A 11 6.26 -45.94 37.30
N SER A 12 6.73 -47.00 36.66
CA SER A 12 7.46 -47.13 35.40
C SER A 12 7.73 -45.86 34.59
N CYS A 13 9.01 -45.62 34.35
CA CYS A 13 9.49 -44.96 33.15
C CYS A 13 8.87 -45.63 31.92
N ILE A 14 7.89 -44.98 31.29
CA ILE A 14 7.59 -45.24 29.88
C ILE A 14 8.25 -44.12 29.10
N VAL A 15 9.51 -44.36 28.74
CA VAL A 15 10.21 -43.58 27.72
C VAL A 15 9.57 -43.96 26.38
N PHE A 16 8.54 -43.22 25.96
CA PHE A 16 8.18 -43.20 24.54
C PHE A 16 9.22 -42.32 23.83
N GLY A 17 10.36 -42.93 23.50
CA GLY A 17 11.25 -42.41 22.47
C GLY A 17 10.51 -42.46 21.14
N GLN A 18 9.87 -41.37 20.74
CA GLN A 18 9.55 -41.16 19.34
C GLN A 18 10.89 -41.01 18.62
N ASN A 19 11.39 -42.11 18.04
CA ASN A 19 12.36 -42.03 16.96
C ASN A 19 11.68 -41.26 15.83
N LYS A 20 11.85 -39.94 15.83
CA LYS A 20 11.57 -39.10 14.67
C LYS A 20 12.58 -39.55 13.64
N THR A 21 12.13 -40.40 12.72
CA THR A 21 12.82 -40.64 11.47
C THR A 21 13.00 -39.26 10.86
N GLU A 22 14.21 -38.70 10.97
CA GLU A 22 14.61 -37.54 10.20
C GLU A 22 14.64 -37.99 8.76
N ASN A 23 13.48 -37.96 8.11
CA ASN A 23 13.44 -37.80 6.68
C ASN A 23 14.17 -36.50 6.40
N THR A 24 15.42 -36.61 5.98
CA THR A 24 16.18 -35.54 5.36
C THR A 24 15.54 -35.26 3.99
N THR A 25 14.30 -34.77 4.00
CA THR A 25 13.79 -34.00 2.88
C THR A 25 14.66 -32.77 2.81
N ILE A 26 15.48 -32.69 1.75
CA ILE A 26 16.16 -31.46 1.37
C ILE A 26 15.05 -30.45 1.06
N HIS A 27 14.56 -29.76 2.09
CA HIS A 27 13.75 -28.58 1.94
C HIS A 27 14.67 -27.52 1.33
N HIS A 28 14.69 -27.44 -0.01
CA HIS A 28 14.99 -26.17 -0.65
C HIS A 28 13.97 -25.18 -0.07
N SER A 29 14.39 -24.36 0.89
CA SER A 29 13.49 -23.42 1.54
C SER A 29 12.84 -22.57 0.46
N ALA A 30 11.51 -22.60 0.40
CA ALA A 30 10.74 -21.81 -0.55
C ALA A 30 11.12 -20.32 -0.47
N ASP A 31 11.60 -19.87 0.70
CA ASP A 31 12.11 -18.51 0.97
C ASP A 31 13.25 -18.08 0.04
N LYS A 32 13.97 -19.02 -0.59
CA LYS A 32 14.95 -18.70 -1.64
C LYS A 32 14.30 -18.10 -2.88
N TYR A 33 13.05 -18.43 -3.15
CA TYR A 33 12.32 -18.11 -4.38
C TYR A 33 11.08 -17.24 -4.13
N ILE A 34 10.69 -16.99 -2.87
CA ILE A 34 9.55 -16.15 -2.50
C ILE A 34 9.98 -15.02 -1.58
N LYS A 35 9.35 -13.85 -1.73
CA LYS A 35 9.47 -12.74 -0.79
C LYS A 35 8.06 -12.31 -0.37
N PRO A 36 7.75 -12.19 0.93
CA PRO A 36 6.50 -11.56 1.35
C PRO A 36 6.49 -10.08 0.95
N VAL A 37 5.30 -9.57 0.61
CA VAL A 37 5.09 -8.16 0.24
C VAL A 37 4.08 -7.57 1.21
N ASN A 38 4.45 -6.46 1.85
CA ASN A 38 3.52 -5.65 2.63
C ASN A 38 2.51 -5.00 1.67
N ASN A 39 1.23 -5.05 2.02
CA ASN A 39 0.17 -4.58 1.13
C ASN A 39 -0.93 -3.84 1.90
N LEU A 40 -1.59 -2.89 1.24
CA LEU A 40 -2.81 -2.27 1.76
C LEU A 40 -3.96 -3.29 1.77
N ASN A 41 -4.78 -3.26 2.82
CA ASN A 41 -6.04 -3.98 2.88
C ASN A 41 -7.23 -3.03 2.66
N THR A 42 -8.44 -3.59 2.66
CA THR A 42 -9.69 -2.84 2.44
C THR A 42 -9.91 -1.77 3.52
N GLU A 43 -9.59 -2.06 4.78
CA GLU A 43 -9.74 -1.11 5.89
C GLU A 43 -8.82 0.10 5.72
N ALA A 44 -7.56 -0.13 5.36
CA ALA A 44 -6.63 0.95 5.06
C ALA A 44 -7.09 1.76 3.84
N ALA A 45 -7.58 1.09 2.78
CA ALA A 45 -8.08 1.78 1.60
C ALA A 45 -9.28 2.70 1.91
N LEU A 46 -10.23 2.23 2.73
CA LEU A 46 -11.37 3.03 3.18
C LEU A 46 -10.92 4.25 4.01
N GLU A 47 -9.98 4.07 4.92
CA GLU A 47 -9.49 5.17 5.76
C GLU A 47 -8.68 6.20 4.96
N LEU A 48 -7.81 5.77 4.05
CA LEU A 48 -7.09 6.66 3.15
C LEU A 48 -8.06 7.47 2.26
N ALA A 49 -9.09 6.81 1.72
CA ALA A 49 -10.14 7.47 0.95
C ALA A 49 -10.92 8.49 1.78
N ASN A 50 -11.29 8.15 3.02
CA ASN A 50 -11.96 9.05 3.96
C ASN A 50 -11.14 10.31 4.23
N ARG A 51 -9.82 10.18 4.43
CA ARG A 51 -8.91 11.33 4.65
C ARG A 51 -8.79 12.23 3.42
N MET A 52 -8.70 11.65 2.23
CA MET A 52 -8.70 12.42 0.98
C MET A 52 -10.02 13.16 0.78
N MET A 53 -11.16 12.50 0.97
CA MET A 53 -12.48 13.12 0.84
C MET A 53 -12.70 14.24 1.86
N LYS A 54 -12.25 14.06 3.12
CA LYS A 54 -12.25 15.10 4.14
C LYS A 54 -11.38 16.29 3.72
N ALA A 55 -10.15 16.05 3.27
CA ALA A 55 -9.26 17.10 2.78
C ALA A 55 -9.89 17.88 1.63
N ALA A 56 -10.46 17.20 0.62
CA ALA A 56 -11.17 17.82 -0.50
C ALA A 56 -12.32 18.73 -0.02
N SER A 57 -13.07 18.29 0.98
CA SER A 57 -14.20 19.05 1.54
C SER A 57 -13.76 20.39 2.17
N THR A 58 -12.57 20.45 2.79
CA THR A 58 -12.02 21.70 3.35
C THR A 58 -11.73 22.77 2.27
N LYS A 59 -11.65 22.36 1.01
CA LYS A 59 -11.47 23.22 -0.16
C LYS A 59 -12.75 23.42 -0.95
N ASN A 60 -13.90 22.99 -0.43
CA ASN A 60 -15.19 22.96 -1.12
C ASN A 60 -15.09 22.20 -2.47
N LYS A 61 -14.36 21.08 -2.49
CA LYS A 61 -14.18 20.23 -3.66
C LYS A 61 -14.83 18.87 -3.45
N SER A 62 -15.32 18.32 -4.56
CA SER A 62 -15.71 16.93 -4.72
C SER A 62 -14.71 16.31 -5.70
N VAL A 63 -14.20 15.10 -5.41
CA VAL A 63 -13.12 14.47 -6.20
C VAL A 63 -13.41 13.00 -6.48
N SER A 64 -12.77 12.45 -7.51
CA SER A 64 -12.60 11.00 -7.66
C SER A 64 -11.31 10.56 -6.96
N VAL A 65 -11.38 9.41 -6.30
CA VAL A 65 -10.28 8.83 -5.52
C VAL A 65 -10.10 7.37 -5.92
N ALA A 66 -8.84 6.97 -6.16
CA ALA A 66 -8.45 5.58 -6.34
C ALA A 66 -7.42 5.18 -5.28
N VAL A 67 -7.52 3.94 -4.79
CA VAL A 67 -6.51 3.31 -3.93
C VAL A 67 -6.10 1.98 -4.58
N LEU A 68 -4.81 1.84 -4.86
CA LEU A 68 -4.22 0.63 -5.42
C LEU A 68 -3.33 -0.04 -4.38
N ASP A 69 -3.33 -1.36 -4.41
CA ASP A 69 -2.47 -2.23 -3.63
C ASP A 69 -1.02 -2.23 -4.18
N ALA A 70 -0.09 -2.92 -3.52
CA ALA A 70 1.32 -3.01 -3.91
C ALA A 70 1.53 -3.68 -5.29
N SER A 71 0.56 -4.45 -5.80
CA SER A 71 0.59 -5.08 -7.13
C SER A 71 0.07 -4.17 -8.23
N GLY A 72 -0.55 -3.04 -7.89
CA GLY A 72 -1.22 -2.14 -8.83
C GLY A 72 -2.68 -2.50 -9.08
N THR A 73 -3.23 -3.45 -8.32
CA THR A 73 -4.64 -3.82 -8.35
C THR A 73 -5.44 -2.76 -7.60
N THR A 74 -6.57 -2.34 -8.17
CA THR A 74 -7.46 -1.37 -7.51
C THR A 74 -8.21 -2.04 -6.37
N ILE A 75 -8.04 -1.52 -5.15
CA ILE A 75 -8.82 -1.94 -3.98
C ILE A 75 -10.12 -1.13 -3.93
N LEU A 76 -10.03 0.18 -4.18
CA LEU A 76 -11.13 1.11 -4.01
C LEU A 76 -11.10 2.19 -5.09
N LEU A 77 -12.29 2.50 -5.62
CA LEU A 77 -12.50 3.58 -6.57
C LEU A 77 -13.82 4.29 -6.21
N LEU A 78 -13.73 5.59 -5.92
CA LEU A 78 -14.86 6.43 -5.55
C LEU A 78 -14.95 7.63 -6.48
N ARG A 79 -16.17 8.03 -6.82
CA ARG A 79 -16.45 9.28 -7.53
C ARG A 79 -17.34 10.14 -6.67
N GLY A 80 -16.84 11.31 -6.26
CA GLY A 80 -17.63 12.30 -5.57
C GLY A 80 -18.81 12.80 -6.40
N ASN A 81 -19.86 13.26 -5.73
CA ASN A 81 -21.06 13.79 -6.39
C ASN A 81 -20.69 14.99 -7.28
N GLY A 82 -21.28 15.05 -8.48
CA GLY A 82 -21.04 16.12 -9.45
C GLY A 82 -19.68 16.08 -10.16
N VAL A 83 -18.80 15.13 -9.82
CA VAL A 83 -17.49 15.00 -10.49
C VAL A 83 -17.65 14.42 -11.90
N GLY A 84 -17.04 15.09 -12.88
CA GLY A 84 -17.10 14.67 -14.28
C GLY A 84 -16.54 13.24 -14.48
N PRO A 85 -17.12 12.43 -15.38
CA PRO A 85 -16.89 10.98 -15.44
C PRO A 85 -15.45 10.58 -15.77
N HIS A 86 -14.70 11.40 -16.52
CA HIS A 86 -13.31 11.13 -16.87
C HIS A 86 -12.37 11.09 -15.65
N ASN A 87 -12.74 11.74 -14.53
CA ASN A 87 -11.89 11.83 -13.34
C ASN A 87 -11.72 10.50 -12.61
N THR A 88 -12.68 9.58 -12.76
CA THR A 88 -12.62 8.26 -12.11
C THR A 88 -11.50 7.41 -12.70
N GLU A 89 -11.40 7.34 -14.02
CA GLU A 89 -10.30 6.63 -14.66
C GLU A 89 -8.98 7.40 -14.54
N ALA A 90 -9.03 8.74 -14.58
CA ALA A 90 -7.84 9.56 -14.34
C ALA A 90 -7.24 9.31 -12.93
N SER A 91 -8.05 9.24 -11.88
CA SER A 91 -7.55 8.95 -10.53
C SER A 91 -6.90 7.57 -10.46
N ARG A 92 -7.47 6.54 -11.10
CA ARG A 92 -6.88 5.20 -11.16
C ARG A 92 -5.52 5.21 -11.88
N ARG A 93 -5.42 5.85 -13.05
CA ARG A 93 -4.17 5.93 -13.82
C ARG A 93 -3.09 6.74 -13.12
N LYS A 94 -3.45 7.83 -12.42
CA LYS A 94 -2.51 8.60 -11.59
C LYS A 94 -1.94 7.74 -10.46
N ALA A 95 -2.78 6.97 -9.76
CA ALA A 95 -2.33 6.03 -8.73
C ALA A 95 -1.36 5.00 -9.31
N TYR A 96 -1.73 4.35 -10.42
CA TYR A 96 -0.88 3.38 -11.11
C TYR A 96 0.47 3.98 -11.52
N THR A 97 0.46 5.20 -12.03
CA THR A 97 1.67 5.94 -12.42
C THR A 97 2.57 6.19 -11.21
N ALA A 98 1.99 6.61 -10.08
CA ALA A 98 2.76 6.84 -8.85
C ALA A 98 3.36 5.55 -8.30
N LEU A 99 2.61 4.44 -8.33
CA LEU A 99 3.09 3.13 -7.91
C LEU A 99 4.25 2.62 -8.77
N SER A 100 4.03 2.59 -10.10
CA SER A 100 4.97 2.01 -11.06
C SER A 100 6.28 2.79 -11.15
N THR A 101 6.21 4.12 -11.08
CA THR A 101 7.39 4.99 -11.13
C THR A 101 7.96 5.32 -9.75
N LYS A 102 7.29 4.88 -8.67
CA LYS A 102 7.65 5.16 -7.27
C LYS A 102 7.79 6.65 -6.98
N THR A 103 7.10 7.48 -7.76
CA THR A 103 7.28 8.94 -7.80
C THR A 103 5.91 9.62 -7.81
N PRO A 104 5.67 10.66 -6.98
CA PRO A 104 4.47 11.48 -7.10
C PRO A 104 4.28 12.01 -8.52
N THR A 105 3.07 11.92 -9.07
CA THR A 105 2.85 12.23 -10.50
C THR A 105 3.10 13.70 -10.85
N LEU A 106 2.92 14.61 -9.89
CA LEU A 106 3.29 16.03 -10.08
C LEU A 106 4.80 16.21 -10.28
N LEU A 107 5.61 15.49 -9.50
CA LEU A 107 7.06 15.52 -9.63
C LEU A 107 7.49 14.83 -10.94
N LEU A 108 6.90 13.69 -11.26
CA LEU A 108 7.17 12.96 -12.49
C LEU A 108 6.88 13.81 -13.74
N LEU A 109 5.72 14.48 -13.78
CA LEU A 109 5.33 15.39 -14.85
C LEU A 109 6.39 16.48 -15.05
N ARG A 110 6.73 17.21 -13.98
CA ARG A 110 7.70 18.32 -14.04
C ARG A 110 9.08 17.85 -14.49
N ASN A 111 9.53 16.69 -14.02
CA ASN A 111 10.82 16.13 -14.42
C ASN A 111 10.83 15.72 -15.91
N ALA A 112 9.74 15.13 -16.41
CA ALA A 112 9.62 14.74 -17.80
C ALA A 112 9.56 15.94 -18.76
N GLU A 113 8.90 17.03 -18.36
CA GLU A 113 8.88 18.27 -19.15
C GLU A 113 10.25 18.93 -19.28
N GLN A 114 11.10 18.81 -18.25
CA GLN A 114 12.41 19.46 -18.20
C GLN A 114 13.54 18.63 -18.82
N ASN A 115 13.31 17.35 -19.13
CA ASN A 115 14.33 16.45 -19.66
C ASN A 115 13.89 15.84 -21.00
N PRO A 116 14.57 16.19 -22.12
CA PRO A 116 14.26 15.66 -23.45
C PRO A 116 14.26 14.14 -23.56
N ASP A 117 15.04 13.44 -22.73
CA ASP A 117 15.17 11.99 -22.76
C ASP A 117 14.00 11.28 -22.08
N THR A 118 13.30 11.95 -21.15
CA THR A 118 12.16 11.38 -20.40
C THR A 118 10.82 11.98 -20.78
N LYS A 119 10.78 13.01 -21.64
CA LYS A 119 9.54 13.66 -22.11
C LYS A 119 8.51 12.67 -22.69
N ASN A 120 8.97 11.58 -23.31
CA ASN A 120 8.12 10.57 -23.94
C ASN A 120 7.44 9.63 -22.93
N LEU A 121 7.70 9.74 -21.62
CA LEU A 121 6.96 8.96 -20.61
C LEU A 121 5.45 9.22 -20.66
N ASN A 122 5.04 10.42 -21.11
CA ASN A 122 3.63 10.76 -21.30
C ASN A 122 2.95 10.02 -22.48
N THR A 123 3.71 9.33 -23.35
CA THR A 123 3.16 8.57 -24.47
C THR A 123 2.89 7.10 -24.12
N LEU A 124 3.31 6.64 -22.94
CA LEU A 124 3.05 5.27 -22.50
C LEU A 124 1.56 5.13 -22.13
N PRO A 125 0.81 4.18 -22.74
CA PRO A 125 -0.64 4.09 -22.58
C PRO A 125 -1.12 3.98 -21.14
N GLU A 126 -0.35 3.28 -20.29
CA GLU A 126 -0.71 3.03 -18.90
C GLU A 126 -0.39 4.19 -17.96
N LEU A 127 0.56 5.06 -18.33
CA LEU A 127 0.96 6.18 -17.50
C LEU A 127 0.04 7.38 -17.74
N LEU A 128 -0.20 8.14 -16.68
CA LEU A 128 -0.86 9.43 -16.73
C LEU A 128 -0.01 10.41 -15.92
N LEU A 129 0.85 11.14 -16.62
CA LEU A 129 1.69 12.21 -16.07
C LEU A 129 0.81 13.44 -15.85
N LEU A 130 -0.03 13.36 -14.83
CA LEU A 130 -0.89 14.44 -14.38
C LEU A 130 -0.95 14.41 -12.85
N SER A 131 -0.87 15.58 -12.24
CA SER A 131 -0.85 15.73 -10.78
C SER A 131 -2.01 15.01 -10.08
N GLY A 132 -1.75 14.45 -8.90
CA GLY A 132 -2.74 13.82 -8.03
C GLY A 132 -2.49 12.35 -7.68
N GLY A 133 -1.41 11.73 -8.14
CA GLY A 133 -1.00 10.39 -7.73
C GLY A 133 0.18 10.42 -6.77
N VAL A 134 0.13 9.67 -5.67
CA VAL A 134 1.25 9.52 -4.73
C VAL A 134 1.45 8.07 -4.27
N PRO A 135 2.69 7.61 -4.08
CA PRO A 135 2.96 6.31 -3.46
C PRO A 135 2.59 6.31 -1.97
N ILE A 136 2.18 5.15 -1.45
CA ILE A 136 1.96 4.93 -0.01
C ILE A 136 3.10 4.10 0.55
N TRP A 137 3.74 4.61 1.60
CA TRP A 137 4.92 4.04 2.23
C TRP A 137 4.59 3.43 3.59
N TYR A 138 5.27 2.34 3.92
CA TYR A 138 5.33 1.77 5.26
C TYR A 138 6.69 1.14 5.49
N LYS A 139 7.39 1.53 6.56
CA LYS A 139 8.75 1.05 6.87
C LYS A 139 9.74 1.16 5.70
N GLY A 140 9.63 2.22 4.91
CA GLY A 140 10.49 2.47 3.75
C GLY A 140 10.20 1.62 2.52
N GLU A 141 9.17 0.78 2.54
CA GLU A 141 8.65 0.05 1.38
C GLU A 141 7.37 0.72 0.87
N ILE A 142 7.15 0.68 -0.45
CA ILE A 142 5.87 1.08 -1.04
C ILE A 142 4.89 -0.08 -0.92
N ILE A 143 3.77 0.15 -0.24
CA ILE A 143 2.73 -0.85 0.01
C ILE A 143 1.45 -0.64 -0.81
N GLY A 144 1.47 0.39 -1.66
CA GLY A 144 0.36 0.76 -2.52
C GLY A 144 0.50 2.19 -3.04
N SER A 145 -0.58 2.73 -3.57
CA SER A 145 -0.63 4.12 -4.06
C SER A 145 -2.05 4.66 -4.01
N VAL A 146 -2.17 5.98 -4.08
CA VAL A 146 -3.46 6.64 -4.24
C VAL A 146 -3.44 7.60 -5.42
N GLY A 147 -4.62 7.92 -5.93
CA GLY A 147 -4.80 8.90 -6.99
C GLY A 147 -6.05 9.73 -6.78
N VAL A 148 -5.97 11.02 -7.09
CA VAL A 148 -7.04 12.02 -6.96
C VAL A 148 -7.23 12.75 -8.28
N SER A 149 -8.48 13.01 -8.63
CA SER A 149 -8.81 13.86 -9.78
C SER A 149 -10.11 14.64 -9.56
N GLY A 150 -10.15 15.89 -10.01
CA GLY A 150 -11.32 16.75 -9.92
C GLY A 150 -11.20 17.90 -8.91
N GLY A 151 -10.03 18.08 -8.28
CA GLY A 151 -9.75 19.18 -7.35
C GLY A 151 -9.69 20.57 -8.02
N GLY A 152 -9.75 20.62 -9.35
CA GLY A 152 -9.82 21.85 -10.15
C GLY A 152 -8.47 22.52 -10.42
N SER A 153 -7.38 22.04 -9.82
CA SER A 153 -6.01 22.40 -10.19
C SER A 153 -5.04 21.26 -9.89
N PRO A 154 -3.86 21.22 -10.54
CA PRO A 154 -2.82 20.27 -10.21
C PRO A 154 -2.41 20.29 -8.73
N GLU A 155 -2.31 21.46 -8.13
CA GLU A 155 -1.90 21.66 -6.74
C GLU A 155 -2.95 21.12 -5.76
N ASN A 156 -4.23 21.31 -6.07
CA ASN A 156 -5.31 20.75 -5.26
C ASN A 156 -5.31 19.22 -5.32
N ASP A 157 -5.18 18.63 -6.51
CA ASP A 157 -5.14 17.16 -6.65
C ASP A 157 -3.94 16.56 -5.88
N ASP A 158 -2.74 17.14 -5.97
CA ASP A 158 -1.55 16.68 -5.23
C ASP A 158 -1.71 16.87 -3.71
N TRP A 159 -2.19 18.04 -3.27
CA TRP A 159 -2.40 18.31 -1.85
C TRP A 159 -3.44 17.37 -1.22
N ILE A 160 -4.55 17.10 -1.93
CA ILE A 160 -5.56 16.13 -1.48
C ILE A 160 -4.95 14.73 -1.45
N ALA A 161 -4.24 14.30 -2.50
CA ALA A 161 -3.63 12.97 -2.53
C ALA A 161 -2.62 12.76 -1.38
N ARG A 162 -1.84 13.79 -1.02
CA ARG A 162 -0.89 13.75 0.09
C ARG A 162 -1.54 13.59 1.47
N SER A 163 -2.83 13.90 1.61
CA SER A 163 -3.55 13.67 2.87
C SER A 163 -3.84 12.19 3.14
N ALA A 164 -3.63 11.31 2.16
CA ALA A 164 -3.76 9.86 2.29
C ALA A 164 -2.63 9.25 3.13
N SER A 165 -2.61 9.58 4.42
CA SER A 165 -1.66 9.03 5.39
C SER A 165 -2.40 8.60 6.65
N ILE A 166 -1.87 7.59 7.32
CA ILE A 166 -2.31 7.15 8.65
C ILE A 166 -1.08 7.22 9.57
N PRO A 167 -0.60 8.43 9.93
CA PRO A 167 0.69 8.61 10.59
C PRO A 167 0.82 7.84 11.90
N GLU A 168 -0.28 7.67 12.64
CA GLU A 168 -0.36 6.89 13.87
C GLU A 168 -0.01 5.40 13.68
N THR A 169 0.00 4.90 12.45
CA THR A 169 0.42 3.53 12.08
C THR A 169 1.75 3.47 11.32
N GLY A 170 2.34 4.63 10.99
CA GLY A 170 3.53 4.72 10.13
C GLY A 170 3.25 4.58 8.63
N ILE A 171 1.99 4.66 8.20
CA ILE A 171 1.61 4.71 6.77
C ILE A 171 1.62 6.16 6.30
N THR A 172 2.45 6.49 5.30
CA THR A 172 2.71 7.87 4.88
C THR A 172 2.71 8.04 3.35
N THR A 173 2.62 9.28 2.86
CA THR A 173 2.74 9.63 1.42
C THR A 173 4.15 10.09 1.04
N SER A 174 5.06 10.12 2.02
CA SER A 174 6.48 10.43 1.89
C SER A 174 7.31 9.36 2.59
N LYS A 175 8.48 9.07 2.03
CA LYS A 175 9.44 8.15 2.62
C LYS A 175 9.97 8.64 3.96
#